data_AF-A0A7V5ZGB2-F1
#
_entry.id   AF-A0A7V5ZGB2-F1
#
_cell.length_a   1.000
_cell.length_b   1.000
_cell.length_c   1.000
_cell.angle_alpha   90.00
_cell.angle_beta   90.00
_cell.angle_gamma   90.00
#
_symmetry.space_group_name_H-M   'P 1'
#
loop_
_entity.id
_entity.type
_entity.pdbx_description
1 polymer ?
#
loop_
_entity_poly.entity_id
_entity_poly.type
_entity_poly.pdbx_seq_one_letter_code
_entity_poly.pdbx_strand_id
1 'polypeptide(L)'
;MFQSGDPVEVHFKVGDAPVALRGKLAQFARSLLGIQLTDTVACSSFLSPGATVLVAISGGTGVYTAQAVVQRCNASAGHLVVTVQGSFCYQQRRQHERYLCNMPVRLRVVGDPEWIEGICRDISAGGARIYLEREIRLRSETLELVFLSPDSHQA
;
A
#
# COMPACT_ATOMS: atom_id res chain seq x y z
N MET A 1 10.55 -14.09 0.22
CA MET A 1 11.27 -13.86 1.49
C MET A 1 11.33 -12.35 1.70
N PHE A 2 11.03 -11.84 2.90
CA PHE A 2 11.01 -10.40 3.17
C PHE A 2 12.41 -9.80 3.12
N GLN A 3 12.51 -8.54 2.69
CA GLN A 3 13.75 -7.79 2.56
C GLN A 3 13.73 -6.55 3.45
N SER A 4 14.90 -6.14 3.93
CA SER A 4 15.03 -4.85 4.61
C SER A 4 14.59 -3.73 3.65
N GLY A 5 13.76 -2.83 4.15
CA GLY A 5 13.11 -1.77 3.37
C GLY A 5 11.69 -2.09 2.92
N ASP A 6 11.23 -3.35 3.01
CA ASP A 6 9.85 -3.72 2.65
C ASP A 6 8.85 -2.88 3.48
N PRO A 7 7.80 -2.30 2.87
CA PRO A 7 6.78 -1.56 3.59
C PRO A 7 6.05 -2.44 4.61
N VAL A 8 5.89 -1.90 5.81
CA VAL A 8 5.19 -2.56 6.93
C VAL A 8 4.08 -1.67 7.44
N GLU A 9 2.91 -2.26 7.68
CA GLU A 9 1.84 -1.68 8.47
C GLU A 9 1.66 -2.47 9.77
N VAL A 10 1.51 -1.75 10.89
CA VAL A 10 1.26 -2.33 12.21
C VAL A 10 -0.12 -1.89 12.66
N HIS A 11 -1.05 -2.83 12.70
CA HIS A 11 -2.44 -2.58 13.06
C HIS A 11 -2.71 -3.02 14.50
N PHE A 12 -3.42 -2.18 15.24
CA PHE A 12 -3.88 -2.45 16.60
C PHE A 12 -5.17 -1.67 16.87
N LYS A 13 -5.72 -1.82 18.06
CA LYS A 13 -6.91 -1.09 18.51
C LYS A 13 -6.56 -0.15 19.65
N VAL A 14 -7.15 1.04 19.62
CA VAL A 14 -7.18 1.97 20.74
C VAL A 14 -8.64 2.12 21.17
N GLY A 15 -9.01 1.46 22.27
CA GLY A 15 -10.42 1.19 22.56
C GLY A 15 -11.02 0.35 21.42
N ASP A 16 -12.07 0.84 20.78
CA ASP A 16 -12.70 0.21 19.61
C ASP A 16 -12.19 0.73 18.26
N ALA A 17 -11.41 1.82 18.25
CA ALA A 17 -10.93 2.43 17.01
C ALA A 17 -9.74 1.64 16.44
N PRO A 18 -9.80 1.19 15.17
CA PRO A 18 -8.65 0.60 14.51
C PRO A 18 -7.61 1.67 14.18
N VAL A 19 -6.34 1.39 14.51
CA VAL A 19 -5.20 2.26 14.24
C VAL A 19 -4.17 1.46 13.43
N ALA A 20 -3.53 2.12 12.46
CA ALA A 20 -2.46 1.55 11.66
C ALA A 20 -1.27 2.51 11.65
N LEU A 21 -0.08 2.00 12.00
CA LEU A 21 1.18 2.73 11.86
C LEU A 21 1.95 2.21 10.66
N ARG A 22 2.55 3.12 9.90
CA ARG A 22 3.37 2.79 8.75
C ARG A 22 4.84 2.79 9.13
N GLY A 23 5.59 1.95 8.44
CA GLY A 23 7.03 1.84 8.60
C GLY A 23 7.65 0.98 7.51
N LYS A 24 8.91 0.63 7.74
CA LYS A 24 9.68 -0.27 6.89
C LYS A 24 10.31 -1.36 7.74
N LEU A 25 10.46 -2.54 7.16
CA LEU A 25 11.18 -3.64 7.78
C LEU A 25 12.66 -3.25 7.89
N ALA A 26 13.17 -3.11 9.10
CA ALA A 26 14.60 -2.83 9.32
C ALA A 26 15.40 -4.12 9.31
N GLN A 27 14.92 -5.12 10.05
CA GLN A 27 15.57 -6.41 10.22
C GLN A 27 14.56 -7.53 10.44
N PHE A 28 14.92 -8.73 10.02
CA PHE A 28 14.14 -9.95 10.25
C PHE A 28 15.07 -11.08 10.66
N ALA A 29 14.81 -11.68 11.82
CA ALA A 29 15.57 -12.80 12.34
C ALA A 29 14.63 -13.82 12.98
N ARG A 30 14.43 -14.96 12.32
CA ARG A 30 13.50 -16.02 12.76
C ARG A 30 12.07 -15.49 12.91
N SER A 31 11.58 -15.30 14.13
CA SER A 31 10.27 -14.73 14.45
C SER A 31 10.33 -13.26 14.88
N LEU A 32 11.52 -12.70 15.06
CA LEU A 32 11.70 -11.30 15.46
C LEU A 32 11.75 -10.39 14.24
N LEU A 33 10.95 -9.32 14.28
CA LEU A 33 10.93 -8.24 13.31
C LEU A 33 11.33 -6.95 14.00
N GLY A 34 12.33 -6.26 13.44
CA GLY A 34 12.59 -4.86 13.73
C GLY A 34 11.96 -4.00 12.65
N ILE A 35 11.17 -3.01 13.06
CA ILE A 35 10.38 -2.14 12.20
C ILE A 35 10.78 -0.69 12.49
N GLN A 36 11.15 0.04 11.46
CA GLN A 36 11.37 1.48 11.52
C GLN A 36 10.07 2.18 11.11
N LEU A 37 9.35 2.72 12.08
CA LEU A 37 8.13 3.49 11.90
C LEU A 37 8.44 4.84 11.26
N THR A 38 7.59 5.26 10.33
CA THR A 38 7.59 6.61 9.75
C THR A 38 6.74 7.58 10.58
N ASP A 39 5.68 7.07 11.22
CA ASP A 39 4.76 7.86 12.04
C ASP A 39 5.13 7.76 13.53
N THR A 40 6.07 8.59 13.97
CA THR A 40 6.66 8.52 15.34
C THR A 40 5.72 8.98 16.45
N VAL A 41 4.75 9.85 16.12
CA VAL A 41 3.89 10.54 17.10
C VAL A 41 2.90 9.60 17.82
N ALA A 42 2.65 8.39 17.30
CA ALA A 42 1.60 7.49 17.79
C ALA A 42 2.10 6.23 18.52
N CYS A 43 3.41 5.98 18.63
CA CYS A 43 3.92 4.74 19.24
C CYS A 43 3.92 4.76 20.78
N SER A 44 3.98 5.93 21.43
CA SER A 44 4.39 6.00 22.85
C SER A 44 3.37 5.49 23.87
N SER A 45 2.06 5.50 23.57
CA SER A 45 1.02 5.24 24.58
C SER A 45 0.27 3.92 24.40
N PHE A 46 0.33 3.30 23.22
CA PHE A 46 -0.52 2.16 22.86
C PHE A 46 0.24 0.89 22.48
N LEU A 47 1.55 0.99 22.23
CA LEU A 47 2.42 -0.13 21.86
C LEU A 47 3.37 -0.47 23.00
N SER A 48 2.82 -0.79 24.16
CA SER A 48 3.60 -1.31 25.29
C SER A 48 4.08 -2.74 25.00
N PRO A 49 5.23 -3.16 25.58
CA PRO A 49 5.63 -4.56 25.55
C PRO A 49 4.51 -5.49 26.03
N GLY A 50 4.28 -6.59 25.31
CA GLY A 50 3.19 -7.53 25.53
C GLY A 50 1.92 -7.23 24.72
N ALA A 51 1.77 -6.04 24.14
CA ALA A 51 0.63 -5.73 23.29
C ALA A 51 0.61 -6.62 22.04
N THR A 52 -0.57 -7.13 21.70
CA THR A 52 -0.77 -7.92 20.47
C THR A 52 -1.13 -6.97 19.33
N VAL A 53 -0.45 -7.13 18.21
CA VAL A 53 -0.63 -6.35 16.98
C VAL A 53 -0.76 -7.28 15.79
N LEU A 54 -1.35 -6.79 14.71
CA LEU A 54 -1.31 -7.43 13.40
C LEU A 54 -0.27 -6.70 12.55
N VAL A 55 0.74 -7.44 12.07
CA VAL A 55 1.75 -6.91 11.15
C VAL A 55 1.38 -7.31 9.74
N ALA A 56 1.37 -6.34 8.83
CA ALA A 56 1.23 -6.56 7.40
C ALA A 56 2.52 -6.12 6.70
N ILE A 57 3.19 -7.03 5.99
CA ILE A 57 4.40 -6.74 5.21
C ILE A 57 4.02 -6.81 3.73
N SER A 58 4.23 -5.73 3.00
CA SER A 58 4.06 -5.70 1.55
C SER A 58 5.36 -6.12 0.88
N GLY A 59 5.47 -7.41 0.52
CA GLY A 59 6.60 -7.93 -0.25
C GLY A 59 6.34 -7.85 -1.76
N GLY A 60 7.38 -8.15 -2.56
CA GLY A 60 7.30 -8.05 -4.02
C GLY A 60 6.16 -8.82 -4.70
N THR A 61 5.66 -9.90 -4.08
CA THR A 61 4.59 -10.74 -4.64
C THR A 61 3.23 -10.58 -3.95
N GLY A 62 3.10 -9.72 -2.94
CA GLY A 62 1.82 -9.48 -2.26
C GLY A 62 1.96 -9.06 -0.80
N VAL A 63 0.83 -9.03 -0.09
CA VAL A 63 0.77 -8.62 1.31
C VAL A 63 0.74 -9.86 2.20
N TYR A 64 1.57 -9.87 3.23
CA TYR A 64 1.67 -10.99 4.17
C TYR A 64 1.32 -10.48 5.56
N THR A 65 0.35 -11.12 6.22
CA THR A 65 -0.14 -10.70 7.54
C THR A 65 0.16 -11.73 8.61
N ALA A 66 0.58 -11.31 9.79
CA ALA A 66 0.71 -12.19 10.95
C ALA A 66 0.38 -11.46 12.25
N GLN A 67 -0.15 -12.18 13.24
CA GLN A 67 -0.21 -11.66 14.59
C GLN A 67 1.20 -11.61 15.18
N ALA A 68 1.50 -10.58 15.95
CA ALA A 68 2.78 -10.41 16.60
C ALA A 68 2.59 -9.76 17.98
N VAL A 69 3.56 -9.97 18.86
CA VAL A 69 3.60 -9.37 20.19
C VAL A 69 4.72 -8.36 20.27
N VAL A 70 4.40 -7.15 20.71
CA VAL A 70 5.38 -6.08 20.93
C VAL A 70 6.37 -6.53 22.00
N GLN A 71 7.65 -6.50 21.66
CA GLN A 71 8.75 -6.73 22.60
C GLN A 71 9.31 -5.40 23.11
N ARG A 72 9.40 -4.41 22.22
CA ARG A 72 9.95 -3.08 22.53
C ARG A 72 9.39 -2.04 21.56
N CYS A 73 8.86 -0.92 22.05
CA CYS A 73 8.66 0.30 21.26
C CYS A 73 9.58 1.39 21.81
N ASN A 74 10.34 2.02 20.93
CA ASN A 74 11.02 3.28 21.19
C ASN A 74 10.44 4.35 20.25
N ALA A 75 9.43 5.06 20.73
CA ALA A 75 8.69 6.03 19.94
C ALA A 75 9.56 7.20 19.44
N SER A 76 10.50 7.68 20.25
CA SER A 76 11.38 8.81 19.88
C SER A 76 12.35 8.46 18.75
N ALA A 77 12.77 7.19 18.68
CA ALA A 77 13.58 6.67 17.57
C ALA A 77 12.75 6.05 16.44
N GLY A 78 11.42 5.98 16.59
CA GLY A 78 10.53 5.28 15.66
C GLY A 78 10.83 3.78 15.53
N HIS A 79 11.48 3.15 16.51
CA HIS A 79 11.89 1.75 16.41
C HIS A 79 10.93 0.85 17.17
N LEU A 80 10.37 -0.15 16.49
CA LEU A 80 9.47 -1.14 17.07
C LEU A 80 10.05 -2.54 16.84
N VAL A 81 10.10 -3.35 17.89
CA VAL A 81 10.48 -4.76 17.81
C VAL A 81 9.29 -5.61 18.21
N VAL A 82 8.92 -6.56 17.36
CA VAL A 82 7.81 -7.48 17.59
C VAL A 82 8.25 -8.92 17.34
N THR A 83 7.60 -9.86 18.01
CA THR A 83 7.75 -11.30 17.77
C THR A 83 6.50 -11.84 17.09
N VAL A 84 6.65 -12.39 15.90
CA VAL A 84 5.57 -13.03 15.14
C VAL A 84 5.11 -14.29 15.85
N GLN A 85 3.79 -14.43 16.01
CA GLN A 85 3.15 -15.64 16.51
C GLN A 85 2.73 -16.50 15.32
N GLY A 86 3.38 -17.66 15.16
CA GLY A 86 3.08 -18.60 14.10
C GLY A 86 3.65 -18.20 12.74
N SER A 87 2.83 -18.30 11.69
CA SER A 87 3.24 -18.11 10.29
C SER A 87 2.54 -16.91 9.67
N PHE A 88 3.16 -16.33 8.65
CA PHE A 88 2.53 -15.31 7.82
C PHE A 88 1.48 -15.92 6.91
N CYS A 89 0.30 -15.32 6.91
CA CYS A 89 -0.75 -15.60 5.93
C CYS A 89 -0.55 -14.70 4.71
N TYR A 90 -0.41 -15.31 3.54
CA TYR A 90 -0.39 -14.57 2.29
C TYR A 90 -1.80 -14.06 1.96
N GLN A 91 -1.93 -12.76 1.70
CA GLN A 91 -3.15 -12.10 1.30
C GLN A 91 -2.94 -11.39 -0.04
N GLN A 92 -3.52 -11.96 -1.10
CA GLN A 92 -3.70 -11.27 -2.37
C GLN A 92 -5.16 -10.83 -2.48
N ARG A 93 -5.43 -9.56 -2.16
CA ARG A 93 -6.79 -8.99 -2.34
C ARG A 93 -7.17 -8.77 -3.80
N ARG A 94 -6.19 -8.74 -4.70
CA ARG A 94 -6.44 -8.55 -6.14
C ARG A 94 -6.89 -9.86 -6.76
N GLN A 95 -8.12 -9.88 -7.25
CA GLN A 95 -8.67 -10.99 -8.02
C GLN A 95 -8.00 -11.15 -9.39
N HIS A 96 -7.39 -10.07 -9.91
CA HIS A 96 -6.73 -10.06 -11.21
C HIS A 96 -5.30 -9.54 -11.10
N GLU A 97 -4.39 -10.21 -11.80
CA GLU A 97 -3.04 -9.73 -12.03
C GLU A 97 -3.06 -8.38 -12.77
N ARG A 98 -2.10 -7.52 -12.43
CA ARG A 98 -1.93 -6.21 -13.07
C ARG A 98 -0.67 -6.23 -13.93
N TYR A 99 -0.78 -5.78 -15.17
CA TYR A 99 0.34 -5.63 -16.09
C TYR A 99 0.78 -4.17 -16.10
N LEU A 100 2.08 -3.95 -15.95
CA LEU A 100 2.69 -2.63 -16.11
C LEU A 100 2.73 -2.27 -17.60
N CYS A 101 2.20 -1.10 -17.96
CA CYS A 101 2.12 -0.68 -19.37
C CYS A 101 2.67 0.72 -19.65
N ASN A 102 2.70 1.64 -18.67
CA ASN A 102 3.19 3.02 -18.84
C ASN A 102 2.74 3.69 -20.17
N MET A 103 1.44 3.61 -20.48
CA MET A 103 0.89 4.08 -21.75
C MET A 103 0.22 5.44 -21.60
N PRO A 104 0.41 6.38 -22.55
CA PRO A 104 -0.38 7.61 -22.59
C PRO A 104 -1.86 7.28 -22.82
N VAL A 105 -2.73 8.02 -22.13
CA VAL A 105 -4.18 7.87 -22.26
C VAL A 105 -4.85 9.23 -22.35
N ARG A 106 -6.03 9.25 -22.96
CA ARG A 106 -6.98 10.36 -22.85
C ARG A 106 -8.24 9.84 -22.18
N LEU A 107 -8.79 10.60 -21.24
CA LEU A 107 -10.05 10.30 -20.60
C LEU A 107 -10.97 11.52 -20.59
N ARG A 108 -12.27 11.27 -20.52
CA ARG A 108 -13.28 12.31 -20.28
C ARG A 108 -14.50 11.71 -19.61
N VAL A 109 -15.28 12.55 -18.95
CA VAL A 109 -16.63 12.15 -18.55
C VAL A 109 -17.46 11.97 -19.82
N VAL A 110 -18.29 10.92 -19.86
CA VAL A 110 -19.17 10.67 -21.00
C VAL A 110 -20.08 11.89 -21.21
N GLY A 111 -20.05 12.46 -22.41
CA GLY A 111 -20.80 13.67 -22.77
C GLY A 111 -20.06 14.99 -22.52
N ASP A 112 -18.93 14.99 -21.80
CA ASP A 112 -18.09 16.17 -21.68
C ASP A 112 -17.30 16.39 -22.99
N PRO A 113 -17.09 17.63 -23.43
CA PRO A 113 -16.32 17.92 -24.64
C PRO A 113 -14.80 17.83 -24.41
N GLU A 114 -14.35 17.98 -23.17
CA GLU A 114 -12.93 18.14 -22.84
C GLU A 114 -12.26 16.78 -22.56
N TRP A 115 -11.17 16.51 -23.29
CA TRP A 115 -10.29 15.39 -23.02
C TRP A 115 -9.19 15.79 -22.04
N ILE A 116 -8.92 14.90 -21.11
CA ILE A 116 -7.86 15.01 -20.10
C ILE A 116 -6.80 13.98 -20.44
N GLU A 117 -5.55 14.42 -20.51
CA GLU A 117 -4.41 13.54 -20.74
C GLU A 117 -3.90 12.92 -19.44
N GLY A 118 -3.39 11.70 -19.52
CA GLY A 118 -2.83 10.99 -18.39
C GLY A 118 -1.92 9.85 -18.81
N ILE A 119 -1.39 9.14 -17.83
CA ILE A 119 -0.54 7.96 -18.03
C ILE A 119 -1.13 6.78 -17.29
N CYS A 120 -1.49 5.73 -18.03
CA CYS A 120 -1.83 4.44 -17.45
C CYS A 120 -0.57 3.71 -17.00
N ARG A 121 -0.39 3.54 -15.69
CA ARG A 121 0.79 2.86 -15.12
C ARG A 121 0.64 1.34 -15.14
N ASP A 122 -0.56 0.87 -14.79
CA ASP A 122 -0.88 -0.54 -14.75
C ASP A 122 -2.36 -0.79 -15.10
N ILE A 123 -2.64 -1.98 -15.64
CA ILE A 123 -3.97 -2.42 -16.04
C ILE A 123 -4.23 -3.86 -15.61
N SER A 124 -5.45 -4.17 -15.21
CA SER A 124 -5.96 -5.53 -15.04
C SER A 124 -7.35 -5.68 -15.63
N ALA A 125 -7.86 -6.91 -15.67
CA ALA A 125 -9.23 -7.18 -16.09
C ALA A 125 -10.30 -6.44 -15.25
N GLY A 126 -9.96 -6.06 -14.01
CA GLY A 126 -10.85 -5.30 -13.13
C GLY A 126 -10.67 -3.77 -13.18
N GLY A 127 -9.72 -3.24 -13.95
CA GLY A 127 -9.54 -1.80 -14.11
C GLY A 127 -8.08 -1.34 -14.23
N ALA A 128 -7.89 -0.04 -14.42
CA ALA A 128 -6.60 0.57 -14.70
C ALA A 128 -6.21 1.63 -13.63
N ARG A 129 -4.92 1.89 -13.48
CA ARG A 129 -4.40 3.01 -12.69
C ARG A 129 -3.89 4.10 -13.61
N ILE A 130 -4.56 5.25 -13.59
CA ILE A 130 -4.23 6.41 -14.44
C ILE A 130 -3.71 7.52 -13.55
N TYR A 131 -2.56 8.08 -13.92
CA TYR A 131 -1.99 9.26 -13.30
C TYR A 131 -2.33 10.48 -14.15
N LEU A 132 -2.78 11.53 -13.48
CA LEU A 132 -3.14 12.81 -14.07
C LEU A 132 -2.22 13.86 -13.46
N GLU A 133 -1.88 14.90 -14.22
CA GLU A 133 -1.01 15.98 -13.74
C GLU A 133 -1.69 16.88 -12.70
N ARG A 134 -3.03 16.87 -12.68
CA ARG A 134 -3.86 17.69 -11.81
C ARG A 134 -5.00 16.87 -11.24
N GLU A 135 -5.43 17.24 -10.04
CA GLU A 135 -6.64 16.69 -9.42
C GLU A 135 -7.88 17.13 -10.21
N ILE A 136 -8.82 16.20 -10.41
CA ILE A 136 -10.02 16.44 -11.20
C ILE A 136 -11.22 15.96 -10.41
N ARG A 137 -12.23 16.82 -10.30
CA ARG A 137 -13.54 16.44 -9.78
C ARG A 137 -14.39 15.96 -10.92
N LEU A 138 -14.61 14.65 -10.96
CA LEU A 138 -15.49 14.03 -11.94
C LEU A 138 -16.95 14.34 -11.58
N ARG A 139 -17.71 14.76 -12.58
CA ARG A 139 -19.16 15.05 -12.44
C ARG A 139 -20.04 13.82 -12.63
N SER A 140 -19.44 12.70 -13.02
CA SER A 140 -20.10 11.42 -13.30
C SER A 140 -19.16 10.27 -12.95
N GLU A 141 -19.74 9.10 -12.66
CA GLU A 141 -19.02 7.85 -12.39
C GLU A 141 -18.63 7.10 -13.68
N THR A 142 -19.12 7.56 -14.84
CA THR A 142 -18.81 6.94 -16.14
C THR A 142 -17.80 7.78 -16.92
N LEU A 143 -16.71 7.13 -17.35
CA LEU A 143 -15.64 7.74 -18.13
C LEU A 143 -15.46 7.03 -19.46
N GLU A 144 -15.19 7.80 -20.50
CA GLU A 144 -14.54 7.31 -21.71
C GLU A 144 -13.03 7.34 -21.51
N LEU A 145 -12.36 6.26 -21.90
CA LEU A 145 -10.91 6.11 -21.81
C LEU A 145 -10.36 5.60 -23.14
N VAL A 146 -9.39 6.31 -23.69
CA VAL A 146 -8.69 5.97 -24.92
C VAL A 146 -7.22 5.75 -24.62
N PHE A 147 -6.73 4.57 -24.97
CA PHE A 147 -5.31 4.23 -24.89
C PHE A 147 -4.63 4.68 -26.18
N LEU A 148 -3.57 5.49 -26.04
CA LEU A 148 -2.83 6.01 -27.17
C LEU A 148 -1.65 5.07 -27.45
N SER A 149 -1.63 4.47 -28.64
CA SER A 149 -0.44 3.75 -29.09
C SER A 149 0.66 4.77 -29.38
N PRO A 150 1.93 4.48 -29.05
CA PRO A 150 3.06 5.32 -29.47
C PRO A 150 3.07 5.59 -30.98
N ASP A 151 2.56 4.65 -31.78
CA ASP A 151 2.53 4.73 -33.25
C ASP A 151 1.37 5.60 -33.79
N SER A 152 0.45 6.04 -32.92
CA SER A 152 -0.72 6.84 -33.31
C SER A 152 -0.45 8.35 -33.41
N HIS A 153 0.79 8.80 -33.20
CA HIS A 153 1.19 10.21 -33.34
C HIS A 153 1.53 10.62 -34.79
N GLN A 154 1.34 9.74 -35.78
CA GLN A 154 1.42 10.05 -37.21
C GLN A 154 0.11 9.70 -37.92
N ALA A 155 -0.87 10.61 -37.87
CA ALA A 155 -1.95 10.72 -38.83
C ALA A 155 -2.48 12.15 -38.84
#